data_AF-A0A9X9IK99-F1
#
_entry.id   AF-A0A9X9IK99-F1
#
_cell.length_a   1.000
_cell.length_b   1.000
_cell.length_c   1.000
_cell.angle_alpha   90.00
_cell.angle_beta   90.00
_cell.angle_gamma   90.00
#
_symmetry.space_group_name_H-M   'P 1'
#
loop_
_entity.id
_entity.type
_entity.pdbx_description
1 polymer ?
#
loop_
_entity_poly.entity_id
_entity_poly.type
_entity_poly.pdbx_seq_one_letter_code
_entity_poly.pdbx_strand_id
1 'polypeptide(L)'
;MKNSELKTILQQKGYQFNEQGNLLLDGLANTTTTLDLSGTKLSDLSELDILPNLTEVKLSDNDYGPVFDFSKLPKQITGIDLTGNDIYDYDNLVNVVVEENGNETVTNLHDITKLYLPRTAKDNIKDLVRFYIKNKDAITNGKIDMKIKDESGTLQTYTTLREVPDENLRTYLQANFSDLFNGDQIDLSKHLGYAQKTTILLIQANAGVTNFEGIQYIIQNPYWEGAAVALYSAAQSGANMPSVKLGKYVTNLVLNNLNVRSLDLSNAGSLFVLNIGTVAGLSTLDLTHTIWGQREKEIEAEESKGSYLIVYDCPSLKEIKLPKKDELKTCFLDLECLDALETFDISNLKMVKNLIFGNLPENFNLVYPELTVFYSPEGRSATSFCCSESTFNRESTKTFLDRYYTKGTGVEKLGFSISMSCNKNDGYNWRKALKKKS
;
A
#
# COMPACT_ATOMS: atom_id res chain seq x y z
N MET A 1 -24.64 -3.44 32.54
CA MET A 1 -23.71 -3.07 31.45
C MET A 1 -22.78 -4.24 31.17
N LYS A 2 -22.60 -4.67 29.91
CA LYS A 2 -21.73 -5.81 29.55
C LYS A 2 -20.29 -5.36 29.28
N ASN A 3 -20.12 -4.16 28.76
CA ASN A 3 -18.81 -3.58 28.48
C ASN A 3 -18.13 -3.15 29.80
N SER A 4 -17.29 -4.03 30.34
CA SER A 4 -16.61 -3.83 31.63
C SER A 4 -15.57 -2.71 31.59
N GLU A 5 -14.95 -2.48 30.43
CA GLU A 5 -13.94 -1.43 30.24
C GLU A 5 -14.61 -0.05 30.26
N LEU A 6 -15.68 0.13 29.48
CA LEU A 6 -16.50 1.34 29.51
C LEU A 6 -17.08 1.58 30.91
N LYS A 7 -17.59 0.54 31.59
CA LYS A 7 -18.05 0.67 32.99
C LYS A 7 -16.94 1.22 33.90
N THR A 8 -15.73 0.70 33.81
CA THR A 8 -14.59 1.14 34.62
C THR A 8 -14.26 2.61 34.34
N ILE A 9 -14.23 3.01 33.06
CA ILE A 9 -14.00 4.41 32.65
C ILE A 9 -15.10 5.33 33.19
N LEU A 10 -16.37 4.92 33.08
CA LEU A 10 -17.49 5.69 33.61
C LEU A 10 -17.40 5.83 35.14
N GLN A 11 -17.05 4.76 35.87
CA GLN A 11 -16.83 4.85 37.33
C GLN A 11 -15.72 5.85 37.69
N GLN A 12 -14.60 5.83 36.96
CA GLN A 12 -13.51 6.80 37.15
C GLN A 12 -13.95 8.24 36.87
N LYS A 13 -14.94 8.43 35.99
CA LYS A 13 -15.54 9.73 35.66
C LYS A 13 -16.71 10.11 36.58
N GLY A 14 -16.98 9.33 37.64
CA GLY A 14 -17.94 9.65 38.68
C GLY A 14 -19.35 9.10 38.46
N TYR A 15 -19.60 8.35 37.38
CA TYR A 15 -20.89 7.70 37.14
C TYR A 15 -21.12 6.56 38.13
N GLN A 16 -22.33 6.48 38.66
CA GLN A 16 -22.69 5.51 39.69
C GLN A 16 -23.40 4.29 39.10
N PHE A 17 -23.21 3.13 39.72
CA PHE A 17 -23.83 1.88 39.30
C PHE A 17 -24.51 1.21 40.49
N ASN A 18 -25.65 0.56 40.27
CA ASN A 18 -26.31 -0.22 41.31
C ASN A 18 -25.59 -1.57 41.56
N GLU A 19 -26.06 -2.31 42.57
CA GLU A 19 -25.51 -3.62 42.95
C GLU A 19 -25.58 -4.65 41.82
N GLN A 20 -26.54 -4.52 40.90
CA GLN A 20 -26.68 -5.38 39.71
C GLN A 20 -25.76 -4.96 38.56
N GLY A 21 -24.96 -3.91 38.73
CA GLY A 21 -24.03 -3.41 37.72
C GLY A 21 -24.66 -2.61 36.58
N ASN A 22 -25.87 -2.06 36.80
CA ASN A 22 -26.54 -1.15 35.88
C ASN A 22 -26.21 0.30 36.25
N LEU A 23 -26.06 1.15 35.23
CA LEU A 23 -25.83 2.58 35.42
C LEU A 23 -27.02 3.21 36.15
N LEU A 24 -26.74 4.01 37.18
CA LEU A 24 -27.75 4.85 37.82
C LEU A 24 -28.00 6.07 36.93
N LEU A 25 -29.24 6.25 36.48
CA LEU A 25 -29.67 7.43 35.74
C LEU A 25 -29.92 8.60 36.69
N ASP A 26 -28.85 9.05 37.36
CA ASP A 26 -28.85 10.20 38.25
C ASP A 26 -28.74 11.53 37.47
N GLY A 27 -28.51 12.64 38.19
CA GLY A 27 -28.32 13.95 37.55
C GLY A 27 -27.19 13.95 36.52
N LEU A 28 -26.02 13.38 36.86
CA LEU A 28 -24.85 13.35 35.99
C LEU A 28 -25.14 12.54 34.71
N ALA A 29 -25.67 11.32 34.86
CA ALA A 29 -26.00 10.46 33.72
C ALA A 29 -27.05 11.11 32.79
N ASN A 30 -28.10 11.72 33.36
CA ASN A 30 -29.15 12.36 32.56
C ASN A 30 -28.71 13.67 31.92
N THR A 31 -27.76 14.42 32.48
CA THR A 31 -27.31 15.70 31.89
C THR A 31 -26.10 15.55 30.96
N THR A 32 -25.49 14.36 30.88
CA THR A 32 -24.33 14.14 30.03
C THR A 32 -24.74 14.19 28.56
N THR A 33 -24.35 15.27 27.87
CA THR A 33 -24.50 15.40 26.41
C THR A 33 -23.18 15.17 25.67
N THR A 34 -22.05 15.30 26.36
CA THR A 34 -20.70 15.05 25.84
C THR A 34 -19.93 14.16 26.81
N LEU A 35 -19.31 13.11 26.30
CA LEU A 35 -18.43 12.22 27.07
C LEU A 35 -17.01 12.27 26.50
N ASP A 36 -16.06 12.60 27.36
CA ASP A 36 -14.64 12.58 27.01
C ASP A 36 -14.07 11.17 27.25
N LEU A 37 -13.63 10.49 26.19
CA LEU A 37 -12.99 9.18 26.19
C LEU A 37 -11.57 9.25 25.61
N SER A 38 -10.95 10.44 25.59
CA SER A 38 -9.62 10.60 25.04
C SER A 38 -8.57 9.88 25.90
N GLY A 39 -7.59 9.23 25.25
CA GLY A 39 -6.51 8.50 25.93
C GLY A 39 -6.93 7.22 26.67
N THR A 40 -8.16 6.74 26.49
CA THR A 40 -8.69 5.56 27.20
C THR A 40 -8.39 4.23 26.50
N LYS A 41 -8.14 4.27 25.19
CA LYS A 41 -7.96 3.12 24.28
C LYS A 41 -9.16 2.16 24.21
N LEU A 42 -10.35 2.63 24.60
CA LEU A 42 -11.58 1.85 24.61
C LEU A 42 -11.94 1.34 23.21
N SER A 43 -11.89 0.03 23.00
CA SER A 43 -12.10 -0.55 21.66
C SER A 43 -13.57 -0.87 21.33
N ASP A 44 -14.39 -1.15 22.33
CA ASP A 44 -15.83 -1.41 22.21
C ASP A 44 -16.63 -0.16 22.61
N LEU A 45 -17.32 0.43 21.65
CA LEU A 45 -18.11 1.66 21.80
C LEU A 45 -19.62 1.40 21.82
N SER A 46 -20.05 0.13 21.77
CA SER A 46 -21.45 -0.24 21.47
C SER A 46 -22.49 0.12 22.53
N GLU A 47 -22.10 0.24 23.80
CA GLU A 47 -23.02 0.51 24.94
C GLU A 47 -23.01 1.99 25.40
N LEU A 48 -22.54 2.93 24.57
CA LEU A 48 -22.57 4.37 24.91
C LEU A 48 -23.99 4.94 24.99
N ASP A 49 -24.98 4.27 24.39
CA ASP A 49 -26.41 4.60 24.46
C ASP A 49 -27.03 4.41 25.86
N ILE A 50 -26.28 3.81 26.79
CA ILE A 50 -26.66 3.76 28.21
C ILE A 50 -26.80 5.16 28.82
N LEU A 51 -26.15 6.17 28.24
CA LEU A 51 -26.29 7.58 28.60
C LEU A 51 -27.36 8.21 27.69
N PRO A 52 -28.58 8.48 28.20
CA PRO A 52 -29.75 8.72 27.36
C PRO A 52 -29.70 10.00 26.52
N ASN A 53 -28.92 10.99 26.97
CA ASN A 53 -28.80 12.30 26.30
C ASN A 53 -27.42 12.53 25.68
N LEU A 54 -26.56 11.50 25.63
CA LEU A 54 -25.23 11.59 25.07
C LEU A 54 -25.32 11.71 23.54
N THR A 55 -24.82 12.83 23.01
CA THR A 55 -24.79 13.09 21.56
C THR A 55 -23.38 13.29 21.03
N GLU A 56 -22.40 13.59 21.89
CA GLU A 56 -21.02 13.82 21.49
C GLU A 56 -20.03 12.95 22.28
N VAL A 57 -19.05 12.37 21.58
CA VAL A 57 -17.91 11.68 22.21
C VAL A 57 -16.59 12.26 21.73
N LYS A 58 -15.67 12.46 22.67
CA LYS A 58 -14.27 12.73 22.35
C LYS A 58 -13.48 11.45 22.42
N LEU A 59 -12.87 11.10 21.30
CA LEU A 59 -12.13 9.86 21.09
C LEU A 59 -10.68 10.17 20.72
N SER A 60 -10.14 11.29 21.19
CA SER A 60 -8.81 11.73 20.82
C SER A 60 -7.71 10.87 21.45
N ASP A 61 -6.55 10.77 20.81
CA ASP A 61 -5.34 10.15 21.39
C ASP A 61 -5.56 8.71 21.91
N ASN A 62 -6.32 7.89 21.19
CA ASN A 62 -6.67 6.52 21.60
C ASN A 62 -5.88 5.43 20.86
N ASP A 63 -4.87 5.81 20.07
CA ASP A 63 -4.14 4.92 19.16
C ASP A 63 -5.07 4.18 18.17
N TYR A 64 -6.20 4.81 17.77
CA TYR A 64 -7.02 4.25 16.70
C TYR A 64 -6.32 4.39 15.36
N GLY A 65 -6.36 3.32 14.58
CA GLY A 65 -5.69 3.26 13.30
C GLY A 65 -5.35 1.83 12.90
N PRO A 66 -5.12 1.56 11.60
CA PRO A 66 -5.25 2.51 10.49
C PRO A 66 -6.71 2.76 10.06
N VAL A 67 -7.68 2.01 10.59
CA VAL A 67 -9.10 2.07 10.21
C VAL A 67 -9.96 2.48 11.42
N PHE A 68 -10.92 3.36 11.20
CA PHE A 68 -12.02 3.63 12.13
C PHE A 68 -13.36 3.27 11.50
N ASP A 69 -14.11 2.40 12.16
CA ASP A 69 -15.42 1.91 11.69
C ASP A 69 -16.54 2.60 12.45
N PHE A 70 -17.35 3.41 11.76
CA PHE A 70 -18.47 4.16 12.36
C PHE A 70 -19.60 3.27 12.83
N SER A 71 -19.71 2.02 12.38
CA SER A 71 -20.73 1.09 12.86
C SER A 71 -20.58 0.71 14.34
N LYS A 72 -19.40 0.98 14.93
CA LYS A 72 -19.14 0.80 16.36
C LYS A 72 -19.87 1.81 17.24
N LEU A 73 -20.27 2.96 16.68
CA LEU A 73 -20.92 4.03 17.42
C LEU A 73 -22.43 3.84 17.47
N PRO A 74 -23.08 4.02 18.63
CA PRO A 74 -24.53 4.08 18.69
C PRO A 74 -25.08 5.25 17.86
N LYS A 75 -26.25 5.06 17.25
CA LYS A 75 -26.85 6.03 16.31
C LYS A 75 -27.10 7.42 16.92
N GLN A 76 -27.28 7.53 18.23
CA GLN A 76 -27.50 8.82 18.91
C GLN A 76 -26.24 9.70 18.96
N ILE A 77 -25.06 9.13 18.73
CA ILE A 77 -23.79 9.87 18.77
C ILE A 77 -23.58 10.55 17.43
N THR A 78 -23.81 11.87 17.37
CA THR A 78 -23.68 12.66 16.14
C THR A 78 -22.47 13.59 16.15
N GLY A 79 -21.86 13.81 17.31
CA GLY A 79 -20.60 14.54 17.46
C GLY A 79 -19.43 13.62 17.79
N ILE A 80 -18.38 13.62 16.98
CA ILE A 80 -17.20 12.77 17.17
C ILE A 80 -15.93 13.59 17.02
N ASP A 81 -15.02 13.46 17.99
CA ASP A 81 -13.64 13.96 17.89
C ASP A 81 -12.65 12.80 17.81
N LEU A 82 -12.01 12.60 16.66
CA LEU A 82 -11.01 11.57 16.39
C LEU A 82 -9.58 12.12 16.34
N THR A 83 -9.34 13.35 16.79
CA THR A 83 -8.02 13.99 16.71
C THR A 83 -6.95 13.21 17.47
N GLY A 84 -5.67 13.33 17.09
CA GLY A 84 -4.59 12.63 17.78
C GLY A 84 -4.53 11.10 17.54
N ASN A 85 -5.32 10.57 16.62
CA ASN A 85 -5.23 9.17 16.16
C ASN A 85 -4.55 9.08 14.78
N ASP A 86 -4.07 7.91 14.39
CA ASP A 86 -3.44 7.65 13.08
C ASP A 86 -4.39 6.87 12.17
N ILE A 87 -5.51 7.51 11.81
CA ILE A 87 -6.58 6.93 11.00
C ILE A 87 -6.43 7.36 9.54
N TYR A 88 -6.49 6.39 8.63
CA TYR A 88 -6.37 6.57 7.18
C TYR A 88 -7.63 6.10 6.43
N ASP A 89 -8.42 5.21 7.04
CA ASP A 89 -9.65 4.64 6.47
C ASP A 89 -10.85 4.84 7.41
N TYR A 90 -12.01 5.19 6.84
CA TYR A 90 -13.23 5.61 7.56
C TYR A 90 -14.41 4.72 7.16
N ASP A 91 -14.32 3.46 7.54
CA ASP A 91 -15.30 2.43 7.20
C ASP A 91 -16.69 2.77 7.76
N ASN A 92 -17.71 2.41 7.00
CA ASN A 92 -19.12 2.64 7.32
C ASN A 92 -19.49 4.11 7.62
N LEU A 93 -18.71 5.08 7.16
CA LEU A 93 -19.10 6.49 7.18
C LEU A 93 -20.15 6.80 6.09
N VAL A 94 -19.90 6.27 4.89
CA VAL A 94 -20.79 6.40 3.73
C VAL A 94 -20.95 5.05 3.03
N ASN A 95 -22.09 4.88 2.36
CA ASN A 95 -22.30 3.85 1.36
C ASN A 95 -22.25 4.49 -0.03
N VAL A 96 -21.58 3.84 -0.97
CA VAL A 96 -21.40 4.31 -2.34
C VAL A 96 -21.93 3.25 -3.29
N VAL A 97 -22.96 3.60 -4.06
CA VAL A 97 -23.45 2.77 -5.17
C VAL A 97 -22.99 3.42 -6.46
N VAL A 98 -22.22 2.69 -7.26
CA VAL A 98 -21.76 3.14 -8.57
C VAL A 98 -22.66 2.53 -9.64
N GLU A 99 -23.33 3.37 -10.41
CA GLU A 99 -24.14 2.97 -11.55
C GLU A 99 -23.26 2.58 -12.76
N GLU A 100 -23.83 1.87 -13.75
CA GLU A 100 -23.10 1.46 -14.96
C GLU A 100 -22.52 2.64 -15.75
N ASN A 101 -23.14 3.81 -15.66
CA ASN A 101 -22.69 5.06 -16.29
C ASN A 101 -21.53 5.75 -15.51
N GLY A 102 -21.10 5.17 -14.38
CA GLY A 102 -20.05 5.70 -13.52
C GLY A 102 -20.52 6.73 -12.47
N ASN A 103 -21.81 7.07 -12.44
CA ASN A 103 -22.35 7.97 -11.43
C ASN A 103 -22.37 7.30 -10.05
N GLU A 104 -22.10 8.09 -9.02
CA GLU A 104 -22.12 7.62 -7.64
C GLU A 104 -23.33 8.17 -6.88
N THR A 105 -24.08 7.26 -6.26
CA THR A 105 -25.02 7.62 -5.21
C THR A 105 -24.35 7.42 -3.85
N VAL A 106 -24.09 8.53 -3.16
CA VAL A 106 -23.50 8.53 -1.81
C VAL A 106 -24.60 8.71 -0.76
N THR A 107 -24.62 7.82 0.24
CA THR A 107 -25.53 7.84 1.39
C THR A 107 -24.73 7.87 2.69
N ASN A 108 -25.02 8.80 3.59
CA ASN A 108 -24.44 8.79 4.93
C ASN A 108 -24.98 7.57 5.68
N LEU A 109 -24.10 6.80 6.31
CA LEU A 109 -24.47 5.65 7.13
C LEU A 109 -24.63 6.00 8.61
N HIS A 110 -24.12 7.16 9.00
CA HIS A 110 -24.22 7.71 10.34
C HIS A 110 -24.58 9.20 10.27
N ASP A 111 -25.47 9.65 11.16
CA ASP A 111 -25.83 11.07 11.24
C ASP A 111 -24.74 11.83 11.98
N ILE A 112 -24.17 12.86 11.33
CA ILE A 112 -23.02 13.60 11.84
C ILE A 112 -23.36 15.08 11.91
N THR A 113 -23.19 15.68 13.08
CA THR A 113 -23.30 17.12 13.33
C THR A 113 -21.94 17.75 13.67
N LYS A 114 -20.97 16.94 14.11
CA LYS A 114 -19.60 17.37 14.37
C LYS A 114 -18.63 16.22 14.07
N LEU A 115 -17.56 16.50 13.35
CA LEU A 115 -16.51 15.52 13.03
C LEU A 115 -15.14 16.20 13.03
N TYR A 116 -14.35 15.97 14.08
CA TYR A 116 -12.98 16.45 14.16
C TYR A 116 -12.01 15.33 13.83
N LEU A 117 -11.14 15.57 12.87
CA LEU A 117 -10.31 14.55 12.22
C LEU A 117 -8.83 14.71 12.57
N PRO A 118 -8.08 13.60 12.66
CA PRO A 118 -6.64 13.66 12.73
C PRO A 118 -6.02 14.14 11.41
N ARG A 119 -4.75 14.53 11.43
CA ARG A 119 -4.04 15.02 10.24
C ARG A 119 -4.01 13.98 9.10
N THR A 120 -3.84 12.71 9.44
CA THR A 120 -3.77 11.58 8.49
C THR A 120 -5.07 11.41 7.69
N ALA A 121 -6.19 11.94 8.18
CA ALA A 121 -7.48 11.93 7.48
C ALA A 121 -7.43 12.54 6.08
N LYS A 122 -6.45 13.44 5.82
CA LYS A 122 -6.26 14.06 4.51
C LYS A 122 -6.02 13.02 3.40
N ASP A 123 -5.49 11.84 3.75
CA ASP A 123 -5.14 10.77 2.82
C ASP A 123 -6.35 9.92 2.43
N ASN A 124 -7.49 10.03 3.14
CA ASN A 124 -8.70 9.28 2.81
C ASN A 124 -9.49 9.96 1.68
N ILE A 125 -9.30 9.47 0.46
CA ILE A 125 -10.03 9.94 -0.73
C ILE A 125 -11.37 9.19 -0.88
N LYS A 126 -11.45 7.97 -0.37
CA LYS A 126 -12.56 7.05 -0.62
C LYS A 126 -13.84 7.47 0.12
N ASP A 127 -13.76 7.80 1.40
CA ASP A 127 -14.96 7.92 2.25
C ASP A 127 -15.17 9.38 2.68
N LEU A 128 -14.14 10.03 3.22
CA LEU A 128 -14.22 11.41 3.73
C LEU A 128 -14.47 12.45 2.65
N VAL A 129 -13.83 12.33 1.49
CA VAL A 129 -14.09 13.25 0.37
C VAL A 129 -15.53 13.09 -0.12
N ARG A 130 -16.04 11.87 -0.26
CA ARG A 130 -17.43 11.61 -0.66
C ARG A 130 -18.43 12.12 0.37
N PHE A 131 -18.16 11.88 1.67
CA PHE A 131 -18.94 12.45 2.76
C PHE A 131 -18.97 13.98 2.69
N TYR A 132 -17.82 14.63 2.49
CA TYR A 132 -17.74 16.08 2.38
C TYR A 132 -18.56 16.60 1.21
N ILE A 133 -18.42 16.02 0.01
CA ILE A 133 -19.17 16.43 -1.19
C ILE A 133 -20.68 16.30 -0.95
N LYS A 134 -21.12 15.14 -0.44
CA LYS A 134 -22.53 14.87 -0.13
C LYS A 134 -23.13 15.88 0.85
N ASN A 135 -22.33 16.34 1.80
CA ASN A 135 -22.77 17.21 2.89
C ASN A 135 -22.26 18.66 2.77
N LYS A 136 -21.77 19.06 1.59
CA LYS A 136 -21.09 20.34 1.39
C LYS A 136 -21.92 21.54 1.86
N ASP A 137 -23.21 21.55 1.55
CA ASP A 137 -24.12 22.63 1.96
C ASP A 137 -24.29 22.68 3.48
N ALA A 138 -24.45 21.52 4.12
CA ALA A 138 -24.59 21.40 5.57
C ALA A 138 -23.30 21.77 6.31
N ILE A 139 -22.14 21.49 5.72
CA ILE A 139 -20.85 21.91 6.28
C ILE A 139 -20.68 23.42 6.12
N THR A 140 -20.94 23.95 4.92
CA THR A 140 -20.75 25.37 4.60
C THR A 140 -21.69 26.29 5.39
N ASN A 141 -22.91 25.84 5.68
CA ASN A 141 -23.87 26.58 6.51
C ASN A 141 -23.73 26.34 8.03
N GLY A 142 -22.76 25.54 8.45
CA GLY A 142 -22.45 25.27 9.86
C GLY A 142 -23.35 24.25 10.57
N LYS A 143 -24.23 23.54 9.84
CA LYS A 143 -25.00 22.42 10.40
C LYS A 143 -24.12 21.22 10.75
N ILE A 144 -23.02 21.02 10.03
CA ILE A 144 -21.98 20.03 10.33
C ILE A 144 -20.66 20.74 10.59
N ASP A 145 -20.16 20.68 11.82
CA ASP A 145 -18.84 21.20 12.19
C ASP A 145 -17.74 20.16 11.88
N MET A 146 -17.20 20.22 10.65
CA MET A 146 -16.17 19.31 10.18
C MET A 146 -14.79 20.00 10.15
N LYS A 147 -13.85 19.47 10.94
CA LYS A 147 -12.49 20.03 11.07
C LYS A 147 -11.42 18.95 10.98
N ILE A 148 -10.20 19.35 10.65
CA ILE A 148 -9.02 18.50 10.57
C ILE A 148 -7.83 19.18 11.26
N LYS A 149 -6.96 18.39 11.90
CA LYS A 149 -5.70 18.87 12.44
C LYS A 149 -4.67 19.12 11.33
N ASP A 150 -4.03 20.28 11.35
CA ASP A 150 -2.86 20.57 10.51
C ASP A 150 -1.55 20.03 11.11
N GLU A 151 -0.42 20.33 10.47
CA GLU A 151 0.91 19.87 10.90
C GLU A 151 1.32 20.40 12.28
N SER A 152 0.78 21.55 12.69
CA SER A 152 1.03 22.15 14.01
C SER A 152 0.12 21.59 15.10
N GLY A 153 -0.86 20.75 14.74
CA GLY A 153 -1.90 20.30 15.64
C GLY A 153 -3.01 21.35 15.86
N THR A 154 -3.14 22.35 14.98
CA THR A 154 -4.24 23.32 15.03
C THR A 154 -5.43 22.78 14.24
N LEU A 155 -6.66 23.02 14.74
CA LEU A 155 -7.88 22.64 14.01
C LEU A 155 -8.17 23.64 12.91
N GLN A 156 -8.33 23.13 11.69
CA GLN A 156 -8.72 23.88 10.50
C GLN A 156 -10.04 23.31 9.96
N THR A 157 -10.77 24.11 9.19
CA THR A 157 -11.92 23.59 8.43
C THR A 157 -11.44 22.51 7.46
N TYR A 158 -12.13 21.37 7.41
CA TYR A 158 -11.80 20.33 6.44
C TYR A 158 -12.11 20.81 5.01
N THR A 159 -11.22 20.52 4.06
CA THR A 159 -11.42 20.80 2.64
C THR A 159 -11.00 19.60 1.79
N THR A 160 -11.35 19.61 0.51
CA THR A 160 -10.87 18.63 -0.50
C THR A 160 -9.57 19.06 -1.18
N LEU A 161 -9.01 20.21 -0.79
CA LEU A 161 -7.79 20.76 -1.39
C LEU A 161 -6.56 20.10 -0.78
N ARG A 162 -5.56 19.80 -1.61
CA ARG A 162 -4.31 19.15 -1.23
C ARG A 162 -3.13 19.85 -1.90
N GLU A 163 -2.10 20.08 -1.11
CA GLU A 163 -0.85 20.65 -1.59
C GLU A 163 -0.02 19.65 -2.38
N VAL A 164 0.70 20.16 -3.38
CA VAL A 164 1.80 19.47 -4.06
C VAL A 164 3.06 20.32 -3.88
N PRO A 165 3.86 20.06 -2.82
CA PRO A 165 4.92 20.97 -2.41
C PRO A 165 6.05 21.10 -3.43
N ASP A 166 6.41 20.02 -4.12
CA ASP A 166 7.46 20.01 -5.14
C ASP A 166 6.93 20.66 -6.44
N GLU A 167 7.59 21.73 -6.89
CA GLU A 167 7.16 22.49 -8.07
C GLU A 167 7.28 21.69 -9.39
N ASN A 168 8.31 20.85 -9.52
CA ASN A 168 8.50 20.01 -10.70
C ASN A 168 7.40 18.94 -10.76
N LEU A 169 7.07 18.34 -9.61
CA LEU A 169 5.96 17.42 -9.52
C LEU A 169 4.63 18.11 -9.82
N ARG A 170 4.38 19.27 -9.21
CA ARG A 170 3.14 20.04 -9.41
C ARG A 170 2.96 20.38 -10.89
N THR A 171 4.01 20.83 -11.56
CA THR A 171 3.99 21.14 -12.99
C THR A 171 3.68 19.91 -13.83
N TYR A 172 4.30 18.76 -13.53
CA TYR A 172 4.00 17.50 -14.21
C TYR A 172 2.53 17.09 -14.01
N LEU A 173 2.03 17.17 -12.77
CA LEU A 173 0.66 16.79 -12.45
C LEU A 173 -0.35 17.75 -13.08
N GLN A 174 -0.10 19.06 -13.09
CA GLN A 174 -0.92 20.04 -13.79
C GLN A 174 -0.96 19.78 -15.29
N ALA A 175 0.15 19.34 -15.90
CA ALA A 175 0.17 19.04 -17.34
C ALA A 175 -0.62 17.77 -17.72
N ASN A 176 -0.68 16.77 -16.83
CA ASN A 176 -1.24 15.44 -17.14
C ASN A 176 -2.59 15.15 -16.48
N PHE A 177 -2.90 15.84 -15.40
CA PHE A 177 -4.06 15.65 -14.53
C PHE A 177 -4.75 16.99 -14.18
N SER A 178 -4.76 17.93 -15.12
CA SER A 178 -5.29 19.29 -14.93
C SER A 178 -6.74 19.34 -14.44
N ASP A 179 -7.54 18.31 -14.74
CA ASP A 179 -8.96 18.25 -14.35
C ASP A 179 -9.11 18.26 -12.82
N LEU A 180 -8.09 17.79 -12.10
CA LEU A 180 -8.08 17.78 -10.64
C LEU A 180 -7.55 19.06 -10.01
N PHE A 181 -6.97 20.00 -10.76
CA PHE A 181 -6.33 21.17 -10.15
C PHE A 181 -7.29 22.34 -9.91
N ASN A 182 -7.11 23.02 -8.79
CA ASN A 182 -7.70 24.33 -8.49
C ASN A 182 -6.56 25.28 -8.10
N GLY A 183 -6.07 26.03 -9.09
CA GLY A 183 -4.79 26.75 -8.95
C GLY A 183 -3.64 25.75 -8.78
N ASP A 184 -2.89 25.91 -7.70
CA ASP A 184 -1.71 25.07 -7.39
C ASP A 184 -2.03 23.82 -6.56
N GLN A 185 -3.28 23.68 -6.11
CA GLN A 185 -3.71 22.56 -5.28
C GLN A 185 -4.50 21.54 -6.11
N ILE A 186 -4.42 20.28 -5.69
CA ILE A 186 -5.34 19.22 -6.16
C ILE A 186 -6.65 19.36 -5.38
N ASP A 187 -7.78 19.43 -6.08
CA ASP A 187 -9.12 19.39 -5.54
C ASP A 187 -9.73 17.99 -5.75
N LEU A 188 -9.76 17.21 -4.67
CA LEU A 188 -10.28 15.84 -4.69
C LEU A 188 -11.79 15.75 -4.94
N SER A 189 -12.51 16.89 -4.96
CA SER A 189 -13.93 16.91 -5.35
C SER A 189 -14.16 16.90 -6.86
N LYS A 190 -13.10 17.07 -7.65
CA LYS A 190 -13.16 17.03 -9.11
C LYS A 190 -12.97 15.61 -9.65
N HIS A 191 -13.42 15.41 -10.88
CA HIS A 191 -13.33 14.12 -11.57
C HIS A 191 -12.39 14.22 -12.77
N LEU A 192 -11.68 13.13 -13.04
CA LEU A 192 -10.84 12.99 -14.22
C LEU A 192 -11.70 12.75 -15.46
N GLY A 193 -11.47 13.52 -16.53
CA GLY A 193 -12.01 13.23 -17.84
C GLY A 193 -11.43 11.94 -18.44
N TYR A 194 -12.08 11.44 -19.50
CA TYR A 194 -11.70 10.18 -20.16
C TYR A 194 -10.21 10.09 -20.56
N ALA A 195 -9.64 11.20 -21.03
CA ALA A 195 -8.23 11.24 -21.42
C ALA A 195 -7.30 11.08 -20.21
N GLN A 196 -7.58 11.81 -19.11
CA GLN A 196 -6.70 11.85 -17.94
C GLN A 196 -6.86 10.63 -17.03
N LYS A 197 -8.07 10.02 -16.99
CA LYS A 197 -8.32 8.87 -16.11
C LYS A 197 -7.49 7.65 -16.48
N THR A 198 -7.07 7.50 -17.74
CA THR A 198 -6.22 6.38 -18.20
C THR A 198 -4.75 6.76 -18.37
N THR A 199 -4.40 8.05 -18.17
CA THR A 199 -3.03 8.53 -18.28
C THR A 199 -2.12 7.78 -17.32
N ILE A 200 -1.05 7.20 -17.86
CA ILE A 200 0.00 6.57 -17.06
C ILE A 200 0.78 7.63 -16.28
N LEU A 201 1.31 7.23 -15.15
CA LEU A 201 2.10 8.10 -14.30
C LEU A 201 3.58 7.77 -14.51
N LEU A 202 4.34 8.70 -15.08
CA LEU A 202 5.76 8.55 -15.39
C LEU A 202 6.55 9.81 -15.02
N ILE A 203 7.30 9.74 -13.93
CA ILE A 203 8.25 10.79 -13.52
C ILE A 203 9.67 10.30 -13.80
N GLN A 204 10.39 10.96 -14.70
CA GLN A 204 11.74 10.58 -15.09
C GLN A 204 12.79 11.03 -14.07
N ALA A 205 13.95 10.35 -14.02
CA ALA A 205 15.03 10.66 -13.07
C ALA A 205 15.59 12.09 -13.22
N ASN A 206 15.56 12.64 -14.44
CA ASN A 206 16.00 13.99 -14.75
C ASN A 206 14.90 15.06 -14.55
N ALA A 207 13.71 14.69 -14.08
CA ALA A 207 12.61 15.63 -13.84
C ALA A 207 12.85 16.56 -12.63
N GLY A 208 13.91 16.32 -11.84
CA GLY A 208 14.25 17.16 -10.69
C GLY A 208 13.27 17.05 -9.52
N VAL A 209 12.41 16.02 -9.49
CA VAL A 209 11.47 15.77 -8.39
C VAL A 209 12.20 15.11 -7.22
N THR A 210 12.05 15.71 -6.04
CA THR A 210 12.66 15.22 -4.78
C THR A 210 11.63 14.97 -3.68
N ASN A 211 10.43 15.53 -3.80
CA ASN A 211 9.33 15.22 -2.91
C ASN A 211 8.10 14.80 -3.71
N PHE A 212 7.70 13.54 -3.55
CA PHE A 212 6.55 12.95 -4.27
C PHE A 212 5.21 13.14 -3.55
N GLU A 213 5.15 13.91 -2.44
CA GLU A 213 3.89 14.26 -1.78
C GLU A 213 2.94 14.97 -2.76
N GLY A 214 1.74 14.43 -2.91
CA GLY A 214 0.78 14.80 -3.96
C GLY A 214 0.43 13.62 -4.87
N ILE A 215 1.38 12.69 -5.09
CA ILE A 215 1.20 11.58 -6.03
C ILE A 215 0.14 10.59 -5.59
N GLN A 216 -0.01 10.42 -4.27
CA GLN A 216 -0.97 9.51 -3.68
C GLN A 216 -2.41 9.93 -4.00
N TYR A 217 -2.65 11.22 -4.30
CA TYR A 217 -3.97 11.74 -4.68
C TYR A 217 -4.40 11.37 -6.09
N ILE A 218 -3.45 11.01 -6.96
CA ILE A 218 -3.73 10.46 -8.28
C ILE A 218 -3.87 8.94 -8.19
N ILE A 219 -2.87 8.28 -7.61
CA ILE A 219 -2.79 6.81 -7.58
C ILE A 219 -3.99 6.19 -6.84
N GLN A 220 -4.43 6.82 -5.75
CA GLN A 220 -5.53 6.34 -4.92
C GLN A 220 -6.88 6.93 -5.34
N ASN A 221 -6.93 7.76 -6.39
CA ASN A 221 -8.18 8.34 -6.86
C ASN A 221 -9.09 7.20 -7.36
N PRO A 222 -10.33 7.06 -6.83
CA PRO A 222 -11.22 5.98 -7.22
C PRO A 222 -11.56 5.93 -8.72
N TYR A 223 -11.40 7.05 -9.42
CA TYR A 223 -11.70 7.20 -10.85
C TYR A 223 -10.47 7.10 -11.74
N TRP A 224 -9.26 6.97 -11.17
CA TRP A 224 -8.05 6.77 -11.97
C TRP A 224 -7.88 5.28 -12.34
N GLU A 225 -7.70 5.05 -13.63
CA GLU A 225 -7.63 3.74 -14.30
C GLU A 225 -6.29 3.54 -15.01
N GLY A 226 -5.27 4.35 -14.68
CA GLY A 226 -3.96 4.28 -15.31
C GLY A 226 -3.28 2.92 -15.09
N ALA A 227 -2.70 2.38 -16.16
CA ALA A 227 -2.12 1.04 -16.15
C ALA A 227 -0.70 0.96 -15.55
N ALA A 228 -0.01 2.09 -15.38
CA ALA A 228 1.38 2.11 -14.94
C ALA A 228 1.69 3.28 -14.00
N VAL A 229 2.51 2.99 -13.00
CA VAL A 229 3.15 3.97 -12.11
C VAL A 229 4.66 3.76 -12.20
N ALA A 230 5.38 4.77 -12.67
CA ALA A 230 6.83 4.73 -12.82
C ALA A 230 7.45 6.01 -12.23
N LEU A 231 8.06 5.87 -11.06
CA LEU A 231 8.63 6.97 -10.28
C LEU A 231 10.14 6.80 -10.21
N TYR A 232 10.86 7.72 -10.83
CA TYR A 232 12.31 7.79 -10.78
C TYR A 232 12.74 9.11 -10.14
N SER A 233 13.80 9.06 -9.34
CA SER A 233 14.57 10.25 -8.98
C SER A 233 16.04 10.09 -9.39
N ALA A 234 16.77 11.19 -9.39
CA ALA A 234 18.21 11.17 -9.57
C ALA A 234 18.87 10.32 -8.48
N ALA A 235 19.95 9.61 -8.83
CA ALA A 235 20.69 8.81 -7.86
C ALA A 235 21.14 9.67 -6.67
N GLN A 236 20.99 9.15 -5.45
CA GLN A 236 21.38 9.82 -4.21
C GLN A 236 20.65 11.15 -3.92
N SER A 237 19.52 11.44 -4.59
CA SER A 237 18.74 12.66 -4.35
C SER A 237 18.09 12.72 -2.96
N GLY A 238 17.94 11.57 -2.28
CA GLY A 238 17.19 11.47 -1.03
C GLY A 238 15.69 11.68 -1.22
N ALA A 239 15.18 11.48 -2.44
CA ALA A 239 13.79 11.78 -2.76
C ALA A 239 12.81 10.92 -1.94
N ASN A 240 11.76 11.54 -1.41
CA ASN A 240 10.79 10.88 -0.54
C ASN A 240 9.49 10.58 -1.28
N MET A 241 8.94 9.38 -1.06
CA MET A 241 7.63 8.95 -1.56
C MET A 241 6.64 8.83 -0.39
N PRO A 242 5.42 9.40 -0.51
CA PRO A 242 4.39 9.28 0.51
C PRO A 242 3.88 7.84 0.63
N SER A 243 3.01 7.60 1.62
CA SER A 243 2.25 6.36 1.67
C SER A 243 1.35 6.24 0.45
N VAL A 244 1.43 5.10 -0.24
CA VAL A 244 0.64 4.85 -1.46
C VAL A 244 -0.03 3.49 -1.38
N LYS A 245 -1.35 3.46 -1.54
CA LYS A 245 -2.12 2.26 -1.86
C LYS A 245 -2.33 2.15 -3.37
N LEU A 246 -1.79 1.12 -4.00
CA LEU A 246 -1.81 1.00 -5.45
C LEU A 246 -3.22 0.61 -5.95
N GLY A 247 -3.66 1.28 -7.02
CA GLY A 247 -4.97 1.03 -7.63
C GLY A 247 -5.07 -0.31 -8.38
N LYS A 248 -6.29 -0.86 -8.47
CA LYS A 248 -6.57 -2.18 -9.07
C LYS A 248 -6.25 -2.34 -10.55
N TYR A 249 -6.18 -1.23 -11.29
CA TYR A 249 -5.89 -1.23 -12.73
C TYR A 249 -4.39 -1.19 -13.04
N VAL A 250 -3.55 -0.90 -12.04
CA VAL A 250 -2.11 -0.83 -12.25
C VAL A 250 -1.56 -2.22 -12.53
N THR A 251 -0.87 -2.34 -13.65
CA THR A 251 -0.21 -3.56 -14.13
C THR A 251 1.30 -3.51 -13.98
N ASN A 252 1.86 -2.29 -13.97
CA ASN A 252 3.29 -2.00 -13.93
C ASN A 252 3.62 -1.00 -12.82
N LEU A 253 4.52 -1.39 -11.92
CA LEU A 253 5.09 -0.52 -10.89
C LEU A 253 6.60 -0.43 -11.05
N VAL A 254 7.11 0.79 -11.21
CA VAL A 254 8.55 1.08 -11.18
C VAL A 254 8.84 2.13 -10.11
N LEU A 255 9.76 1.82 -9.20
CA LEU A 255 10.25 2.72 -8.16
C LEU A 255 11.78 2.73 -8.21
N ASN A 256 12.40 3.91 -8.36
CA ASN A 256 13.84 4.00 -8.45
C ASN A 256 14.46 5.22 -7.73
N ASN A 257 15.46 4.99 -6.88
CA ASN A 257 16.15 6.00 -6.07
C ASN A 257 15.21 6.79 -5.15
N LEU A 258 14.44 6.07 -4.33
CA LEU A 258 13.40 6.65 -3.47
C LEU A 258 13.52 6.18 -2.02
N ASN A 259 13.13 7.04 -1.08
CA ASN A 259 12.80 6.66 0.29
C ASN A 259 11.28 6.57 0.42
N VAL A 260 10.76 5.36 0.58
CA VAL A 260 9.32 5.07 0.61
C VAL A 260 8.81 5.07 2.05
N ARG A 261 7.76 5.87 2.32
CA ARG A 261 7.06 5.82 3.61
C ARG A 261 6.29 4.52 3.78
N SER A 262 5.44 4.15 2.82
CA SER A 262 4.80 2.84 2.74
C SER A 262 4.26 2.56 1.34
N LEU A 263 4.12 1.28 1.00
CA LEU A 263 3.54 0.79 -0.25
C LEU A 263 2.55 -0.34 0.07
N ASP A 264 1.27 -0.11 -0.18
CA ASP A 264 0.19 -1.10 -0.01
C ASP A 264 -0.26 -1.62 -1.37
N LEU A 265 -0.09 -2.93 -1.61
CA LEU A 265 -0.47 -3.63 -2.83
C LEU A 265 -1.76 -4.46 -2.66
N SER A 266 -2.48 -4.33 -1.53
CA SER A 266 -3.68 -5.12 -1.23
C SER A 266 -4.82 -4.95 -2.23
N ASN A 267 -4.85 -3.83 -2.95
CA ASN A 267 -5.84 -3.55 -4.00
C ASN A 267 -5.28 -3.76 -5.42
N ALA A 268 -4.02 -4.18 -5.57
CA ALA A 268 -3.31 -4.23 -6.85
C ALA A 268 -3.54 -5.53 -7.63
N GLY A 269 -4.81 -5.93 -7.81
CA GLY A 269 -5.19 -7.21 -8.42
C GLY A 269 -4.59 -7.47 -9.81
N SER A 270 -4.40 -6.43 -10.62
CA SER A 270 -3.87 -6.55 -11.98
C SER A 270 -2.34 -6.46 -12.07
N LEU A 271 -1.64 -6.27 -10.95
CA LEU A 271 -0.20 -6.02 -10.95
C LEU A 271 0.58 -7.30 -11.30
N PHE A 272 1.47 -7.20 -12.30
CA PHE A 272 2.33 -8.32 -12.69
C PHE A 272 3.77 -7.93 -13.03
N VAL A 273 4.08 -6.62 -13.16
CA VAL A 273 5.44 -6.11 -13.35
C VAL A 273 5.82 -5.21 -12.17
N LEU A 274 6.88 -5.58 -11.48
CA LEU A 274 7.51 -4.78 -10.44
C LEU A 274 9.01 -4.62 -10.73
N ASN A 275 9.46 -3.37 -10.80
CA ASN A 275 10.87 -3.01 -10.85
C ASN A 275 11.17 -2.00 -9.72
N ILE A 276 11.80 -2.48 -8.65
CA ILE A 276 12.06 -1.71 -7.43
C ILE A 276 13.56 -1.69 -7.21
N GLY A 277 14.19 -0.55 -7.52
CA GLY A 277 15.64 -0.41 -7.50
C GLY A 277 16.10 0.75 -6.63
N THR A 278 17.05 0.54 -5.72
CA THR A 278 17.58 1.60 -4.87
C THR A 278 16.46 2.27 -4.05
N VAL A 279 15.71 1.46 -3.30
CA VAL A 279 14.56 1.92 -2.50
C VAL A 279 14.77 1.68 -1.01
N ALA A 280 14.80 2.76 -0.22
CA ALA A 280 14.85 2.71 1.23
C ALA A 280 13.44 2.78 1.85
N GLY A 281 13.31 2.40 3.13
CA GLY A 281 12.06 2.52 3.89
C GLY A 281 11.02 1.42 3.64
N LEU A 282 11.16 0.65 2.55
CA LEU A 282 10.32 -0.51 2.27
C LEU A 282 10.79 -1.73 3.08
N SER A 283 10.01 -2.13 4.09
CA SER A 283 10.34 -3.28 4.95
C SER A 283 9.73 -4.61 4.48
N THR A 284 8.56 -4.57 3.86
CA THR A 284 7.84 -5.74 3.34
C THR A 284 7.32 -5.42 1.95
N LEU A 285 7.41 -6.38 1.04
CA LEU A 285 6.82 -6.32 -0.29
C LEU A 285 5.82 -7.48 -0.44
N ASP A 286 4.54 -7.18 -0.28
CA ASP A 286 3.46 -8.18 -0.25
C ASP A 286 2.70 -8.24 -1.58
N LEU A 287 2.97 -9.27 -2.39
CA LEU A 287 2.30 -9.50 -3.68
C LEU A 287 1.08 -10.42 -3.55
N THR A 288 0.65 -10.82 -2.35
CA THR A 288 -0.35 -11.88 -2.15
C THR A 288 -1.70 -11.61 -2.84
N HIS A 289 -2.02 -10.34 -3.10
CA HIS A 289 -3.27 -9.89 -3.73
C HIS A 289 -3.11 -9.55 -5.23
N THR A 290 -1.96 -9.88 -5.83
CA THR A 290 -1.64 -9.52 -7.22
C THR A 290 -1.79 -10.72 -8.16
N ILE A 291 -1.95 -10.50 -9.47
CA ILE A 291 -1.97 -11.57 -10.48
C ILE A 291 -0.55 -12.12 -10.82
N TRP A 292 0.49 -11.61 -10.16
CA TRP A 292 1.89 -11.94 -10.45
C TRP A 292 2.13 -13.45 -10.50
N GLY A 293 2.65 -13.92 -11.63
CA GLY A 293 3.03 -15.30 -11.86
C GLY A 293 1.89 -16.33 -11.82
N GLN A 294 0.64 -15.90 -11.86
CA GLN A 294 -0.52 -16.78 -11.77
C GLN A 294 -1.08 -17.20 -13.14
N ARG A 295 -0.55 -16.68 -14.26
CA ARG A 295 -1.13 -16.88 -15.60
C ARG A 295 -0.52 -18.11 -16.29
N GLU A 296 -1.03 -18.40 -17.49
CA GLU A 296 -0.56 -19.52 -18.30
C GLU A 296 0.90 -19.36 -18.73
N LYS A 297 1.59 -20.49 -18.91
CA LYS A 297 3.03 -20.53 -19.20
C LYS A 297 3.41 -19.76 -20.47
N GLU A 298 2.53 -19.77 -21.47
CA GLU A 298 2.71 -19.06 -22.74
C GLU A 298 2.74 -17.54 -22.53
N ILE A 299 2.00 -17.02 -21.56
CA ILE A 299 2.00 -15.60 -21.19
C ILE A 299 3.20 -15.31 -20.30
N GLU A 300 3.44 -16.14 -19.29
CA GLU A 300 4.48 -15.90 -18.28
C GLU A 300 5.91 -16.09 -18.80
N ALA A 301 6.11 -16.71 -19.96
CA ALA A 301 7.41 -16.81 -20.62
C ALA A 301 7.68 -15.71 -21.66
N GLU A 302 6.67 -14.90 -22.00
CA GLU A 302 6.78 -13.86 -23.02
C GLU A 302 7.32 -12.56 -22.39
N GLU A 303 8.44 -12.03 -22.86
CA GLU A 303 9.11 -10.88 -22.22
C GLU A 303 8.26 -9.60 -22.24
N SER A 304 7.39 -9.45 -23.23
CA SER A 304 6.50 -8.30 -23.32
C SER A 304 5.22 -8.41 -22.47
N LYS A 305 4.96 -9.55 -21.83
CA LYS A 305 3.67 -9.84 -21.16
C LYS A 305 3.78 -10.52 -19.79
N GLY A 306 4.85 -11.29 -19.60
CA GLY A 306 5.06 -12.13 -18.44
C GLY A 306 5.32 -11.31 -17.18
N SER A 307 5.36 -12.00 -16.05
CA SER A 307 5.57 -11.40 -14.76
C SER A 307 7.03 -11.06 -14.51
N TYR A 308 7.24 -9.92 -13.86
CA TYR A 308 8.56 -9.40 -13.50
C TYR A 308 8.55 -9.08 -12.02
N LEU A 309 9.50 -9.63 -11.29
CA LEU A 309 9.87 -9.17 -9.96
C LEU A 309 11.37 -8.89 -9.99
N ILE A 310 11.72 -7.63 -10.23
CA ILE A 310 13.08 -7.13 -10.19
C ILE A 310 13.19 -6.24 -8.95
N VAL A 311 13.97 -6.67 -7.97
CA VAL A 311 14.17 -5.95 -6.71
C VAL A 311 15.65 -5.90 -6.39
N TYR A 312 16.21 -4.70 -6.34
CA TYR A 312 17.62 -4.53 -6.03
C TYR A 312 17.90 -3.31 -5.15
N ASP A 313 18.98 -3.40 -4.38
CA ASP A 313 19.46 -2.31 -3.52
C ASP A 313 18.37 -1.73 -2.61
N CYS A 314 17.64 -2.62 -1.94
CA CYS A 314 16.57 -2.25 -1.02
C CYS A 314 17.01 -2.59 0.43
N PRO A 315 17.78 -1.71 1.10
CA PRO A 315 18.49 -2.06 2.33
C PRO A 315 17.59 -2.32 3.53
N SER A 316 16.31 -1.92 3.48
CA SER A 316 15.34 -2.12 4.56
C SER A 316 14.43 -3.34 4.34
N LEU A 317 14.48 -3.97 3.16
CA LEU A 317 13.52 -5.01 2.76
C LEU A 317 13.84 -6.34 3.46
N LYS A 318 12.93 -6.78 4.33
CA LYS A 318 13.05 -7.99 5.13
C LYS A 318 12.26 -9.17 4.58
N GLU A 319 11.10 -8.89 3.99
CA GLU A 319 10.16 -9.93 3.59
C GLU A 319 9.56 -9.64 2.21
N ILE A 320 9.51 -10.67 1.38
CA ILE A 320 8.76 -10.66 0.12
C ILE A 320 7.74 -11.81 0.17
N LYS A 321 6.46 -11.49 -0.03
CA LYS A 321 5.38 -12.49 -0.07
C LYS A 321 4.84 -12.63 -1.48
N LEU A 322 4.72 -13.86 -1.96
CA LEU A 322 4.16 -14.16 -3.29
C LEU A 322 2.68 -14.57 -3.19
N PRO A 323 1.93 -14.50 -4.30
CA PRO A 323 0.57 -15.04 -4.36
C PRO A 323 0.47 -16.49 -3.89
N LYS A 324 -0.56 -16.79 -3.10
CA LYS A 324 -0.83 -18.13 -2.58
C LYS A 324 -1.50 -19.00 -3.66
N LYS A 325 -0.70 -19.48 -4.60
CA LYS A 325 -1.11 -20.43 -5.65
C LYS A 325 -0.16 -21.64 -5.65
N ASP A 326 -0.68 -22.82 -5.97
CA ASP A 326 0.08 -24.07 -5.99
C ASP A 326 1.23 -24.02 -7.00
N GLU A 327 1.01 -23.35 -8.12
CA GLU A 327 1.99 -23.18 -9.18
C GLU A 327 2.09 -21.72 -9.61
N LEU A 328 3.27 -21.13 -9.41
CA LEU A 328 3.66 -19.84 -9.94
C LEU A 328 4.61 -20.03 -11.14
N LYS A 329 4.52 -19.11 -12.10
CA LYS A 329 5.28 -19.11 -13.36
C LYS A 329 5.68 -17.68 -13.66
N THR A 330 6.95 -17.38 -13.90
CA THR A 330 7.38 -15.98 -14.10
C THR A 330 8.40 -15.80 -15.22
N CYS A 331 8.44 -14.61 -15.81
CA CYS A 331 9.41 -14.28 -16.83
C CYS A 331 10.73 -13.84 -16.19
N PHE A 332 10.65 -12.99 -15.18
CA PHE A 332 11.80 -12.47 -14.44
C PHE A 332 11.59 -12.59 -12.94
N LEU A 333 12.55 -13.25 -12.29
CA LEU A 333 12.80 -13.14 -10.87
C LEU A 333 14.25 -12.73 -10.67
N ASP A 334 14.45 -11.51 -10.21
CA ASP A 334 15.76 -10.88 -10.05
C ASP A 334 15.85 -10.20 -8.67
N LEU A 335 16.62 -10.78 -7.76
CA LEU A 335 16.83 -10.26 -6.41
C LEU A 335 18.31 -10.02 -6.14
N GLU A 336 18.68 -8.78 -5.85
CA GLU A 336 20.07 -8.36 -5.74
C GLU A 336 20.34 -7.36 -4.62
N CYS A 337 21.41 -7.53 -3.86
CA CYS A 337 21.87 -6.57 -2.84
C CYS A 337 20.76 -6.23 -1.82
N LEU A 338 20.16 -7.27 -1.25
CA LEU A 338 19.05 -7.16 -0.27
C LEU A 338 19.55 -7.48 1.14
N ASP A 339 20.37 -6.59 1.70
CA ASP A 339 21.17 -6.84 2.92
C ASP A 339 20.34 -7.16 4.18
N ALA A 340 19.05 -6.83 4.20
CA ALA A 340 18.14 -7.09 5.31
C ALA A 340 17.16 -8.25 5.05
N LEU A 341 17.24 -8.95 3.92
CA LEU A 341 16.26 -9.98 3.56
C LEU A 341 16.31 -11.18 4.53
N GLU A 342 15.20 -11.42 5.20
CA GLU A 342 15.02 -12.50 6.18
C GLU A 342 14.20 -13.64 5.57
N THR A 343 13.13 -13.33 4.84
CA THR A 343 12.18 -14.33 4.32
C THR A 343 11.78 -14.07 2.87
N PHE A 344 11.93 -15.10 2.05
CA PHE A 344 11.39 -15.14 0.69
C PHE A 344 11.21 -16.61 0.26
N ASP A 345 9.96 -17.06 0.22
CA ASP A 345 9.61 -18.43 -0.17
C ASP A 345 9.20 -18.48 -1.65
N ILE A 346 9.96 -19.25 -2.42
CA ILE A 346 9.73 -19.49 -3.86
C ILE A 346 9.44 -20.95 -4.18
N SER A 347 9.14 -21.78 -3.18
CA SER A 347 8.88 -23.22 -3.36
C SER A 347 7.72 -23.53 -4.35
N ASN A 348 6.74 -22.62 -4.45
CA ASN A 348 5.62 -22.73 -5.37
C ASN A 348 5.95 -22.31 -6.82
N LEU A 349 7.14 -21.76 -7.08
CA LEU A 349 7.55 -21.38 -8.43
C LEU A 349 7.92 -22.64 -9.24
N LYS A 350 7.21 -22.90 -10.34
CA LYS A 350 7.41 -24.08 -11.21
C LYS A 350 8.05 -23.75 -12.55
N MET A 351 8.00 -22.48 -12.96
CA MET A 351 8.61 -21.95 -14.17
C MET A 351 9.25 -20.60 -13.89
N VAL A 352 10.47 -20.40 -14.38
CA VAL A 352 11.13 -19.09 -14.40
C VAL A 352 11.98 -18.98 -15.65
N LYS A 353 11.77 -17.92 -16.46
CA LYS A 353 12.57 -17.71 -17.67
C LYS A 353 13.94 -17.09 -17.34
N ASN A 354 13.99 -16.09 -16.47
CA ASN A 354 15.22 -15.46 -15.99
C ASN A 354 15.25 -15.50 -14.47
N LEU A 355 16.23 -16.23 -13.93
CA LEU A 355 16.45 -16.39 -12.49
C LEU A 355 17.80 -15.77 -12.12
N ILE A 356 17.76 -14.67 -11.40
CA ILE A 356 18.94 -13.87 -11.06
C ILE A 356 18.97 -13.69 -9.54
N PHE A 357 20.10 -14.05 -8.93
CA PHE A 357 20.35 -13.83 -7.50
C PHE A 357 21.72 -13.18 -7.29
N GLY A 358 21.70 -11.89 -7.01
CA GLY A 358 22.87 -11.11 -6.65
C GLY A 358 23.37 -11.40 -5.24
N ASN A 359 24.02 -10.42 -4.61
CA ASN A 359 24.40 -10.51 -3.20
C ASN A 359 23.14 -10.57 -2.30
N LEU A 360 23.12 -11.52 -1.37
CA LEU A 360 22.08 -11.68 -0.36
C LEU A 360 22.76 -11.86 1.00
N PRO A 361 22.05 -11.70 2.14
CA PRO A 361 22.65 -11.80 3.46
C PRO A 361 23.32 -13.16 3.67
N GLU A 362 24.42 -13.21 4.42
CA GLU A 362 25.21 -14.42 4.62
C GLU A 362 24.36 -15.55 5.26
N ASN A 363 23.54 -15.19 6.25
CA ASN A 363 22.67 -16.11 6.97
C ASN A 363 21.31 -16.35 6.30
N PHE A 364 21.05 -15.76 5.13
CA PHE A 364 19.78 -15.96 4.42
C PHE A 364 19.70 -17.39 3.87
N ASN A 365 18.66 -18.12 4.27
CA ASN A 365 18.41 -19.49 3.81
C ASN A 365 17.81 -19.47 2.39
N LEU A 366 18.66 -19.35 1.38
CA LEU A 366 18.25 -19.41 -0.03
C LEU A 366 17.87 -20.85 -0.42
N VAL A 367 16.57 -21.09 -0.54
CA VAL A 367 16.01 -22.34 -1.07
C VAL A 367 15.53 -22.10 -2.50
N TYR A 368 16.09 -22.85 -3.44
CA TYR A 368 15.69 -22.77 -4.85
C TYR A 368 14.37 -23.52 -5.11
N PRO A 369 13.58 -23.07 -6.10
CA PRO A 369 12.37 -23.76 -6.50
C PRO A 369 12.66 -25.13 -7.14
N GLU A 370 11.71 -26.05 -7.00
CA GLU A 370 11.67 -27.24 -7.83
C GLU A 370 10.98 -26.92 -9.16
N LEU A 371 11.79 -26.59 -10.17
CA LEU A 371 11.33 -26.32 -11.52
C LEU A 371 10.85 -27.61 -12.20
N THR A 372 9.59 -27.62 -12.63
CA THR A 372 8.94 -28.73 -13.34
C THR A 372 8.48 -28.34 -14.74
N VAL A 373 8.41 -27.04 -15.05
CA VAL A 373 7.97 -26.51 -16.34
C VAL A 373 9.15 -25.84 -17.05
N PHE A 374 9.58 -26.43 -18.17
CA PHE A 374 10.67 -25.93 -19.02
C PHE A 374 10.10 -25.53 -20.38
N TYR A 375 9.66 -24.28 -20.50
CA TYR A 375 9.04 -23.76 -21.71
C TYR A 375 10.03 -22.86 -22.47
N SER A 376 10.33 -23.21 -23.72
CA SER A 376 11.25 -22.46 -24.58
C SER A 376 10.84 -22.60 -26.06
N PRO A 377 9.77 -21.91 -26.51
CA PRO A 377 9.35 -21.93 -27.91
C PRO A 377 10.44 -21.41 -28.86
N GLU A 378 11.35 -20.57 -28.39
CA GLU A 378 12.47 -20.02 -29.15
C GLU A 378 13.67 -20.99 -29.29
N GLY A 379 13.60 -22.19 -28.72
CA GLY A 379 14.68 -23.19 -28.79
C GLY A 379 15.97 -22.83 -28.04
N ARG A 380 15.91 -21.86 -27.12
CA ARG A 380 17.01 -21.52 -26.19
C ARG A 380 16.93 -22.37 -24.91
N SER A 381 17.76 -22.05 -23.94
CA SER A 381 17.59 -22.60 -22.59
C SER A 381 16.29 -22.12 -21.97
N ALA A 382 15.54 -23.02 -21.31
CA ALA A 382 14.26 -22.70 -20.69
C ALA A 382 14.38 -21.71 -19.52
N THR A 383 15.45 -21.81 -18.72
CA THR A 383 15.77 -20.86 -17.65
C THR A 383 17.17 -20.29 -17.86
N SER A 384 17.30 -18.99 -18.04
CA SER A 384 18.57 -18.27 -17.94
C SER A 384 18.91 -18.04 -16.47
N PHE A 385 20.12 -18.44 -16.05
CA PHE A 385 20.55 -18.30 -14.65
C PHE A 385 21.80 -17.43 -14.49
N CYS A 386 21.72 -16.48 -13.57
CA CYS A 386 22.81 -15.62 -13.14
C CYS A 386 22.88 -15.61 -11.61
N CYS A 387 24.08 -15.57 -11.05
CA CYS A 387 24.26 -15.32 -9.62
C CYS A 387 25.59 -14.63 -9.32
N SER A 388 25.69 -13.98 -8.15
CA SER A 388 26.95 -13.39 -7.69
C SER A 388 27.90 -14.46 -7.16
N GLU A 389 29.16 -14.11 -6.92
CA GLU A 389 30.13 -15.08 -6.39
C GLU A 389 29.74 -15.58 -4.99
N SER A 390 29.28 -14.67 -4.12
CA SER A 390 28.80 -15.00 -2.77
C SER A 390 27.62 -15.97 -2.82
N THR A 391 26.67 -15.74 -3.73
CA THR A 391 25.53 -16.63 -3.95
C THR A 391 25.95 -17.97 -4.55
N PHE A 392 26.82 -17.98 -5.56
CA PHE A 392 27.36 -19.22 -6.14
C PHE A 392 28.01 -20.13 -5.10
N ASN A 393 28.68 -19.55 -4.11
CA ASN A 393 29.40 -20.32 -3.10
C ASN A 393 28.48 -21.08 -2.12
N ARG A 394 27.16 -20.80 -2.09
CA ARG A 394 26.19 -21.51 -1.26
C ARG A 394 25.99 -22.97 -1.71
N GLU A 395 25.80 -23.86 -0.74
CA GLU A 395 25.50 -25.28 -0.96
C GLU A 395 24.22 -25.47 -1.80
N SER A 396 23.18 -24.68 -1.50
CA SER A 396 21.89 -24.75 -2.20
C SER A 396 22.02 -24.35 -3.67
N THR A 397 22.82 -23.32 -4.00
CA THR A 397 23.08 -22.90 -5.37
C THR A 397 23.85 -23.95 -6.16
N LYS A 398 24.87 -24.59 -5.56
CA LYS A 398 25.60 -25.70 -6.18
C LYS A 398 24.66 -26.89 -6.46
N THR A 399 23.83 -27.25 -5.48
CA THR A 399 22.83 -28.32 -5.62
C THR A 399 21.83 -28.02 -6.74
N PHE A 400 21.37 -26.77 -6.85
CA PHE A 400 20.48 -26.33 -7.93
C PHE A 400 21.15 -26.43 -9.30
N LEU A 401 22.40 -25.98 -9.42
CA LEU A 401 23.19 -26.10 -10.64
C LEU A 401 23.40 -27.57 -11.03
N ASP A 402 23.80 -28.43 -10.11
CA ASP A 402 24.02 -29.86 -10.38
C ASP A 402 22.72 -30.56 -10.86
N ARG A 403 21.56 -30.13 -10.33
CA ARG A 403 20.26 -30.68 -10.70
C ARG A 403 19.82 -30.28 -12.12
N TYR A 404 20.02 -29.02 -12.52
CA TYR A 404 19.41 -28.48 -13.74
C TYR A 404 20.41 -28.15 -14.87
N TYR A 405 21.69 -27.95 -14.56
CA TYR A 405 22.72 -27.68 -15.57
C TYR A 405 23.32 -28.98 -16.12
N THR A 406 22.59 -29.64 -17.01
CA THR A 406 23.06 -30.86 -17.69
C THR A 406 23.64 -30.54 -19.07
N LYS A 407 24.85 -31.05 -19.38
CA LYS A 407 25.41 -31.02 -20.73
C LYS A 407 24.83 -32.20 -21.55
N GLY A 408 24.11 -31.96 -22.64
CA GLY A 408 23.54 -33.05 -23.45
C GLY A 408 22.71 -32.60 -24.65
N THR A 409 22.11 -33.56 -25.37
CA THR A 409 21.22 -33.33 -26.52
C THR A 409 19.76 -33.16 -26.08
N GLY A 410 19.20 -31.95 -26.24
CA GLY A 410 17.83 -31.59 -25.84
C GLY A 410 17.70 -30.09 -25.55
N VAL A 411 16.52 -29.62 -25.11
CA VAL A 411 16.37 -28.24 -24.60
C VAL A 411 17.19 -28.11 -23.33
N GLU A 412 18.16 -27.19 -23.31
CA GLU A 412 18.93 -26.89 -22.10
C GLU A 412 17.96 -26.39 -21.02
N LYS A 413 17.83 -27.13 -19.91
CA LYS A 413 16.98 -26.69 -18.79
C LYS A 413 17.50 -25.40 -18.18
N LEU A 414 18.83 -25.27 -18.07
CA LEU A 414 19.50 -24.12 -17.47
C LEU A 414 20.58 -23.53 -18.39
N GLY A 415 20.37 -22.29 -18.80
CA GLY A 415 21.32 -21.43 -19.50
C GLY A 415 22.18 -20.61 -18.55
N PHE A 416 23.15 -19.91 -19.11
CA PHE A 416 24.08 -19.06 -18.36
C PHE A 416 23.99 -17.62 -18.78
N SER A 417 23.98 -16.76 -17.77
CA SER A 417 24.12 -15.32 -17.89
C SER A 417 25.10 -14.81 -16.82
N ILE A 418 25.67 -13.64 -17.11
CA ILE A 418 26.42 -12.81 -16.14
C ILE A 418 25.78 -11.42 -16.00
N SER A 419 24.60 -11.21 -16.60
CA SER A 419 23.90 -9.94 -16.54
C SER A 419 23.23 -9.79 -15.18
N MET A 420 23.44 -8.65 -14.54
CA MET A 420 22.79 -8.23 -13.31
C MET A 420 22.19 -6.84 -13.50
N SER A 421 21.14 -6.55 -12.75
CA SER A 421 20.44 -5.27 -12.75
C SER A 421 21.12 -4.25 -11.82
N CYS A 422 21.74 -4.71 -10.73
CA CYS A 422 22.39 -3.84 -9.77
C CYS A 422 23.86 -3.60 -10.16
N ASN A 423 24.35 -2.38 -9.98
CA ASN A 423 25.76 -2.03 -10.17
C ASN A 423 26.62 -2.24 -8.90
N LYS A 424 26.03 -2.74 -7.81
CA LYS A 424 26.72 -3.00 -6.52
C LYS A 424 27.23 -4.44 -6.39
N ASN A 425 27.03 -5.25 -7.41
CA ASN A 425 27.49 -6.63 -7.49
C ASN A 425 27.83 -6.97 -8.95
N ASP A 426 28.37 -8.16 -9.17
CA ASP A 426 28.74 -8.64 -10.50
C ASP A 426 28.28 -10.08 -10.71
N GLY A 427 27.91 -10.39 -11.96
CA GLY A 427 27.59 -11.74 -12.39
C GLY A 427 28.81 -12.65 -12.37
N TYR A 428 28.73 -13.74 -11.60
CA TYR A 428 29.82 -14.70 -11.50
C TYR A 428 29.83 -15.71 -12.65
N ASN A 429 31.01 -15.95 -13.23
CA ASN A 429 31.18 -16.94 -14.27
C ASN A 429 31.23 -18.37 -13.71
N TRP A 430 30.10 -18.85 -13.19
CA TRP A 430 29.96 -20.17 -12.58
C TRP A 430 30.24 -21.31 -13.57
N ARG A 431 29.98 -21.14 -14.87
CA ARG A 431 30.33 -22.14 -15.90
C ARG A 431 31.83 -22.44 -15.92
N LYS A 432 32.67 -21.40 -15.80
CA LYS A 432 34.13 -21.56 -15.74
C LYS A 432 34.55 -22.25 -14.44
N ALA A 433 33.89 -21.95 -13.32
CA ALA A 433 34.16 -22.57 -12.03
C ALA A 433 33.82 -24.07 -12.02
N LEU A 434 32.70 -24.47 -12.64
CA LEU A 434 32.30 -25.88 -12.77
C LEU A 434 33.29 -26.70 -13.61
N LYS A 435 33.81 -26.13 -14.71
CA LYS A 435 34.83 -26.79 -15.56
C LYS A 435 36.16 -27.04 -14.87
N LYS A 436 36.49 -26.31 -13.80
CA LYS A 436 37.72 -26.54 -13.02
C LYS A 436 37.61 -27.70 -12.03
N LYS A 437 36.39 -28.20 -11.78
CA LYS A 437 36.12 -29.34 -10.89
C LYS A 437 36.03 -30.68 -11.62
N SER A 438 35.82 -30.65 -12.94
CA SER A 438 35.83 -31.81 -13.85
C SER A 438 37.20 -32.02 -14.45
#